data_AF-A0A847F260-F1
#
_entry.id   AF-A0A847F260-F1
#
_cell.length_a   1.000
_cell.length_b   1.000
_cell.length_c   1.000
_cell.angle_alpha   90.00
_cell.angle_beta   90.00
_cell.angle_gamma   90.00
#
_symmetry.space_group_name_H-M   'P 1'
#
loop_
_entity.id
_entity.type
_entity.pdbx_description
1 polymer ?
#
loop_
_entity_poly.entity_id
_entity_poly.type
_entity_poly.pdbx_seq_one_letter_code
_entity_poly.pdbx_strand_id
1 'polypeptide(L)'
;MNLPRALLLASAIFASSLVFFGPHASADTPLHFEELPSKMVRIDGVLREWPDELFMSIGSGHDAAGRIALGYDGEGIYVAAEISDGDLIRNRRPGRDDDGVRLSLVDAGAGAKDVHLYLFPALASVAPAGVYLGDSNRPKSAISRAKIIESRLDTGYIIEAFIPFRDLKNLKDFPRARGALALIDADPGRPTRIVSTATGTNFLPIEGTGGELGAFTTFIKETRLRDRQVRFDERANVFGGRASERVALVDGTLFVSGADYGDPAAYQTLGFRSILAVHAHAFEDLTGDGRAELFLKLKTDDAGGERDEAWVVTFEKDGPRALIRFPYSARIRGGRVHGEAELVARSGRGPKVLRVRALRAEGVDASTLTQDEDELSLILPFGPITSRTYAFDRGTLRLHAVEANRNYQDPALSDREGETPRAEKPTGSALIEAARADLGLSSSLPVRYEQSADIAEDNTPETLAIIGKRLIIAGPGFRGGNGYFSYEFGVNSPEDIVHLGAEDVDGDGKREIFVCLRQDLGQGVTRTILLIYRLSPRGFSQIHGREIARQYQGNSIVNRYRVAGSGKARRLIVSPGEAKGFSQENWPFGSIVGDPYAPLLLPWSSREERLRLE
;
A
#
# COMPACT_ATOMS: atom_id res chain seq x y z
N MET A 1 69.91 -1.10 43.68
CA MET A 1 68.55 -0.65 43.31
C MET A 1 68.53 -0.45 41.81
N ASN A 2 68.12 -1.50 41.09
CA ASN A 2 68.25 -1.62 39.65
C ASN A 2 66.88 -1.42 39.01
N LEU A 3 66.77 -0.46 38.10
CA LEU A 3 65.79 -0.50 37.02
C LEU A 3 66.42 -1.21 35.82
N PRO A 4 65.70 -2.14 35.18
CA PRO A 4 65.96 -2.47 33.79
C PRO A 4 64.78 -2.14 32.87
N ARG A 5 65.18 -1.86 31.63
CA ARG A 5 64.43 -1.75 30.38
C ARG A 5 63.68 -3.05 30.05
N ALA A 6 62.56 -2.95 29.32
CA ALA A 6 62.32 -3.73 28.10
C ALA A 6 61.09 -3.23 27.33
N LEU A 7 61.34 -2.85 26.07
CA LEU A 7 60.36 -2.77 24.98
C LEU A 7 59.71 -4.15 24.77
N LEU A 8 58.40 -4.19 24.52
CA LEU A 8 57.77 -5.32 23.83
C LEU A 8 56.65 -4.84 22.90
N LEU A 9 56.79 -5.29 21.65
CA LEU A 9 55.96 -5.05 20.48
C LEU A 9 54.47 -5.30 20.73
N ALA A 10 53.64 -4.37 20.26
CA ALA A 10 52.22 -4.59 20.08
C ALA A 10 51.97 -5.39 18.78
N SER A 11 51.81 -6.70 18.91
CA SER A 11 51.17 -7.54 17.87
C SER A 11 49.68 -7.63 18.20
N ALA A 12 48.86 -6.85 17.51
CA ALA A 12 47.40 -6.97 17.58
C ALA A 12 46.97 -8.20 16.77
N ILE A 13 46.65 -9.29 17.49
CA ILE A 13 45.96 -10.46 16.94
C ILE A 13 44.52 -10.03 16.64
N PHE A 14 44.14 -9.98 15.36
CA PHE A 14 42.76 -9.91 14.92
C PHE A 14 42.08 -11.25 15.26
N ALA A 15 41.47 -11.32 16.44
CA ALA A 15 40.55 -12.41 16.77
C ALA A 15 39.24 -12.12 16.02
N SER A 16 39.05 -12.78 14.88
CA SER A 16 37.76 -12.88 14.20
C SER A 16 36.78 -13.61 15.11
N SER A 17 36.04 -12.87 15.92
CA SER A 17 34.80 -13.35 16.53
C SER A 17 33.78 -13.58 15.40
N LEU A 18 33.72 -14.83 14.94
CA LEU A 18 32.54 -15.40 14.29
C LEU A 18 31.35 -15.21 15.25
N VAL A 19 30.60 -14.13 15.03
CA VAL A 19 29.25 -13.99 15.56
C VAL A 19 28.45 -15.08 14.89
N PHE A 20 28.24 -16.18 15.60
CA PHE A 20 27.23 -17.16 15.25
C PHE A 20 25.91 -16.41 15.08
N PHE A 21 25.34 -16.53 13.88
CA PHE A 21 24.01 -16.07 13.56
C PHE A 21 23.06 -16.47 14.70
N GLY A 22 22.34 -15.47 15.23
CA GLY A 22 21.28 -15.67 16.20
C GLY A 22 20.18 -16.61 15.66
N PRO A 23 19.24 -17.03 16.52
CA PRO A 23 18.16 -17.92 16.13
C PRO A 23 17.45 -17.33 14.91
N HIS A 24 17.19 -18.14 13.90
CA HIS A 24 16.28 -17.79 12.82
C HIS A 24 14.98 -17.28 13.48
N ALA A 25 14.70 -15.99 13.36
CA ALA A 25 13.38 -15.48 13.65
C ALA A 25 12.44 -16.19 12.67
N SER A 26 11.70 -17.18 13.16
CA SER A 26 10.60 -17.77 12.40
C SER A 26 9.60 -16.65 12.20
N ALA A 27 9.40 -16.22 10.96
CA ALA A 27 8.41 -15.20 10.65
C ALA A 27 7.01 -15.75 10.95
N ASP A 28 6.17 -14.94 11.59
CA ASP A 28 4.76 -15.27 11.82
C ASP A 28 4.13 -15.66 10.47
N THR A 29 3.44 -16.80 10.45
CA THR A 29 2.83 -17.37 9.24
C THR A 29 1.31 -17.25 9.35
N PRO A 30 0.62 -16.65 8.36
CA PRO A 30 -0.84 -16.56 8.37
C PRO A 30 -1.46 -17.96 8.29
N LEU A 31 -2.63 -18.13 8.92
CA LEU A 31 -3.38 -19.38 8.80
C LEU A 31 -4.02 -19.47 7.43
N HIS A 32 -3.84 -20.60 6.76
CA HIS A 32 -4.51 -20.89 5.49
C HIS A 32 -5.75 -21.78 5.71
N PHE A 33 -6.90 -21.36 5.19
CA PHE A 33 -8.16 -22.10 5.23
C PHE A 33 -8.65 -22.44 3.81
N GLU A 34 -8.88 -23.71 3.53
CA GLU A 34 -9.46 -24.16 2.26
C GLU A 34 -11.01 -24.13 2.33
N GLU A 35 -11.68 -23.52 1.35
CA GLU A 35 -13.14 -23.67 1.22
C GLU A 35 -13.44 -25.10 0.75
N LEU A 36 -14.08 -25.89 1.62
CA LEU A 36 -14.44 -27.26 1.33
C LEU A 36 -15.83 -27.31 0.70
N PRO A 37 -16.02 -28.01 -0.44
CA PRO A 37 -17.35 -28.35 -0.93
C PRO A 37 -18.16 -29.09 0.14
N SER A 38 -19.46 -28.82 0.20
CA SER A 38 -20.34 -29.51 1.16
C SER A 38 -20.20 -31.03 1.02
N LYS A 39 -19.85 -31.71 2.12
CA LYS A 39 -19.62 -33.17 2.22
C LYS A 39 -18.31 -33.70 1.62
N MET A 40 -17.35 -32.84 1.27
CA MET A 40 -16.05 -33.32 0.77
C MET A 40 -15.27 -34.10 1.84
N VAL A 41 -15.32 -33.64 3.09
CA VAL A 41 -14.59 -34.24 4.20
C VAL A 41 -15.55 -34.85 5.21
N ARG A 42 -15.29 -36.10 5.59
CA ARG A 42 -15.97 -36.83 6.64
C ARG A 42 -15.11 -36.87 7.88
N ILE A 43 -15.67 -36.45 9.02
CA ILE A 43 -15.00 -36.57 10.32
C ILE A 43 -15.04 -38.03 10.78
N ASP A 44 -14.00 -38.80 10.44
CA ASP A 44 -13.87 -40.23 10.76
C ASP A 44 -12.47 -40.64 11.22
N GLY A 45 -11.52 -39.70 11.32
CA GLY A 45 -10.18 -39.95 11.82
C GLY A 45 -9.21 -40.48 10.77
N VAL A 46 -9.59 -40.47 9.48
CA VAL A 46 -8.77 -40.87 8.35
C VAL A 46 -8.52 -39.67 7.43
N LEU A 47 -7.27 -39.19 7.38
CA LEU A 47 -6.93 -37.95 6.68
C LEU A 47 -6.84 -38.07 5.14
N ARG A 48 -7.27 -39.19 4.54
CA ARG A 48 -7.09 -39.46 3.10
C ARG A 48 -7.88 -38.50 2.20
N GLU A 49 -8.98 -37.94 2.70
CA GLU A 49 -9.82 -36.98 1.97
C GLU A 49 -9.21 -35.57 1.94
N TRP A 50 -8.18 -35.32 2.75
CA TRP A 50 -7.45 -34.05 2.80
C TRP A 50 -6.27 -34.07 1.81
N PRO A 51 -6.20 -33.13 0.85
CA PRO A 51 -5.01 -32.99 0.00
C PRO A 51 -3.78 -32.67 0.85
N ASP A 52 -2.66 -33.35 0.55
CA ASP A 52 -1.40 -33.18 1.29
C ASP A 52 -0.88 -31.73 1.23
N GLU A 53 -1.19 -30.99 0.17
CA GLU A 53 -0.76 -29.60 -0.03
C GLU A 53 -1.41 -28.60 0.94
N LEU A 54 -2.52 -28.98 1.59
CA LEU A 54 -3.20 -28.13 2.57
C LEU A 54 -2.51 -28.15 3.94
N PHE A 55 -1.64 -29.14 4.18
CA PHE A 55 -1.03 -29.33 5.48
C PHE A 55 0.13 -28.36 5.72
N MET A 56 -0.01 -27.56 6.77
CA MET A 56 1.04 -26.68 7.29
C MET A 56 1.82 -27.40 8.39
N SER A 57 3.15 -27.36 8.34
CA SER A 57 3.99 -27.90 9.42
C SER A 57 3.95 -27.01 10.66
N ILE A 58 3.94 -27.61 11.85
CA ILE A 58 4.05 -26.94 13.15
C ILE A 58 5.02 -27.73 14.05
N GLY A 59 5.82 -27.03 14.86
CA GLY A 59 6.86 -27.69 15.65
C GLY A 59 8.10 -28.03 14.81
N SER A 60 9.15 -28.46 15.51
CA SER A 60 10.37 -28.99 14.90
C SER A 60 11.13 -29.86 15.90
N GLY A 61 11.78 -30.90 15.40
CA GLY A 61 12.56 -31.84 16.20
C GLY A 61 11.82 -33.13 16.56
N HIS A 62 12.33 -33.85 17.56
CA HIS A 62 11.78 -35.13 18.05
C HIS A 62 10.74 -34.96 19.16
N ASP A 63 10.37 -33.71 19.45
CA ASP A 63 9.56 -33.24 20.57
C ASP A 63 8.44 -32.39 19.97
N ALA A 64 7.19 -32.55 20.44
CA ALA A 64 5.93 -32.38 19.71
C ALA A 64 6.01 -31.55 18.41
N ALA A 65 5.83 -32.24 17.29
CA ALA A 65 5.78 -31.66 15.95
C ALA A 65 4.65 -32.30 15.14
N GLY A 66 4.19 -31.66 14.09
CA GLY A 66 3.11 -32.22 13.29
C GLY A 66 2.79 -31.41 12.06
N ARG A 67 1.72 -31.83 11.40
CA ARG A 67 1.15 -31.12 10.26
C ARG A 67 -0.34 -30.93 10.46
N ILE A 68 -0.85 -29.74 10.13
CA ILE A 68 -2.24 -29.36 10.36
C ILE A 68 -2.81 -28.69 9.11
N ALA A 69 -3.98 -29.14 8.69
CA ALA A 69 -4.79 -28.52 7.64
C ALA A 69 -6.05 -27.90 8.26
N LEU A 70 -6.47 -26.76 7.70
CA LEU A 70 -7.68 -26.05 8.11
C LEU A 70 -8.60 -25.92 6.90
N GLY A 71 -9.88 -26.21 7.10
CA GLY A 71 -10.91 -26.04 6.09
C GLY A 71 -12.11 -25.30 6.67
N TYR A 72 -12.99 -24.82 5.79
CA TYR A 72 -14.26 -24.21 6.19
C TYR A 72 -15.33 -24.40 5.13
N ASP A 73 -16.58 -24.25 5.53
CA ASP A 73 -17.73 -24.12 4.64
C ASP A 73 -18.74 -23.12 5.23
N GLY A 74 -19.96 -23.07 4.70
CA GLY A 74 -21.01 -22.20 5.24
C GLY A 74 -21.50 -22.58 6.65
N GLU A 75 -21.17 -23.76 7.17
CA GLU A 75 -21.64 -24.26 8.46
C GLU A 75 -20.58 -24.16 9.58
N GLY A 76 -19.30 -24.32 9.27
CA GLY A 76 -18.26 -24.33 10.29
C GLY A 76 -16.83 -24.47 9.81
N ILE A 77 -15.94 -24.69 10.79
CA ILE A 77 -14.51 -24.88 10.62
C ILE A 77 -14.18 -26.37 10.72
N TYR A 78 -13.29 -26.84 9.85
CA TYR A 78 -12.72 -28.17 9.85
C TYR A 78 -11.24 -28.09 10.24
N VAL A 79 -10.78 -29.02 11.06
CA VAL A 79 -9.37 -29.14 11.46
C VAL A 79 -8.95 -30.59 11.29
N ALA A 80 -7.85 -30.80 10.57
CA ALA A 80 -7.17 -32.08 10.48
C ALA A 80 -5.73 -31.91 10.95
N ALA A 81 -5.29 -32.73 11.90
CA ALA A 81 -3.95 -32.67 12.46
C ALA A 81 -3.37 -34.08 12.58
N GLU A 82 -2.12 -34.22 12.17
CA GLU A 82 -1.29 -35.39 12.45
C GLU A 82 -0.10 -34.93 13.28
N ILE A 83 -0.07 -35.34 14.54
CA ILE A 83 0.91 -34.92 15.54
C ILE A 83 1.81 -36.11 15.87
N SER A 84 3.11 -35.88 15.81
CA SER A 84 4.17 -36.76 16.30
C SER A 84 4.54 -36.34 17.72
N ASP A 85 4.16 -37.18 18.66
CA ASP A 85 4.34 -37.01 20.10
C ASP A 85 4.27 -38.39 20.77
N GLY A 86 5.40 -38.82 21.35
CA GLY A 86 5.53 -40.17 21.91
C GLY A 86 4.67 -40.40 23.15
N ASP A 87 4.38 -39.34 23.92
CA ASP A 87 3.80 -39.43 25.25
C ASP A 87 2.53 -38.58 25.37
N LEU A 88 1.41 -39.08 24.85
CA LEU A 88 0.13 -38.37 24.96
C LEU A 88 -0.35 -38.21 26.42
N ILE A 89 -0.30 -36.98 26.92
CA ILE A 89 -0.74 -36.53 28.24
C ILE A 89 -2.13 -35.91 28.18
N ARG A 90 -3.04 -36.49 28.97
CA ARG A 90 -4.41 -36.00 29.17
C ARG A 90 -4.82 -36.10 30.62
N ASN A 91 -5.61 -35.13 31.08
CA ASN A 91 -6.25 -35.10 32.37
C ASN A 91 -7.74 -35.40 32.26
N ARG A 92 -8.33 -36.01 33.30
CA ARG A 92 -9.78 -36.27 33.39
C ARG A 92 -10.63 -35.02 33.20
N ARG A 93 -10.11 -33.86 33.64
CA ARG A 93 -10.68 -32.55 33.40
C ARG A 93 -9.73 -31.79 32.49
N PRO A 94 -10.16 -31.41 31.28
CA PRO A 94 -9.32 -30.68 30.35
C PRO A 94 -8.72 -29.41 30.97
N GLY A 95 -7.43 -29.20 30.78
CA GLY A 95 -6.62 -28.16 31.38
C GLY A 95 -5.58 -27.60 30.42
N ARG A 96 -4.68 -26.75 30.96
CA ARG A 96 -3.58 -26.15 30.19
C ARG A 96 -2.39 -27.10 29.98
N ASP A 97 -2.30 -28.12 30.82
CA ASP A 97 -1.22 -29.11 30.87
C ASP A 97 -1.67 -30.42 30.18
N ASP A 98 -2.41 -30.27 29.08
CA ASP A 98 -2.94 -31.37 28.26
C ASP A 98 -2.46 -31.20 26.83
N ASP A 99 -2.07 -32.30 26.20
CA ASP A 99 -1.67 -32.27 24.79
C ASP A 99 -2.85 -32.02 23.87
N GLY A 100 -2.60 -31.19 22.87
CA GLY A 100 -3.55 -30.95 21.81
C GLY A 100 -3.24 -29.73 20.98
N VAL A 101 -4.23 -29.31 20.20
CA VAL A 101 -4.12 -28.18 19.29
C VAL A 101 -5.00 -27.04 19.78
N ARG A 102 -4.49 -25.82 19.68
CA ARG A 102 -5.26 -24.60 19.91
C ARG A 102 -5.33 -23.73 18.66
N LEU A 103 -6.54 -23.51 18.16
CA LEU A 103 -6.83 -22.52 17.15
C LEU A 103 -7.35 -21.24 17.82
N SER A 104 -6.63 -20.14 17.66
CA SER A 104 -7.00 -18.82 18.18
C SER A 104 -7.43 -17.93 17.03
N LEU A 105 -8.63 -17.35 17.12
CA LEU A 105 -9.20 -16.46 16.11
C LEU A 105 -9.75 -15.19 16.77
N VAL A 106 -9.60 -14.06 16.12
CA VAL A 106 -10.23 -12.78 16.49
C VAL A 106 -10.80 -12.13 15.23
N ASP A 107 -12.00 -11.56 15.34
CA ASP A 107 -12.59 -10.74 14.27
C ASP A 107 -11.81 -9.41 14.16
N ALA A 108 -11.68 -8.83 12.97
CA ALA A 108 -10.96 -7.57 12.76
C ALA A 108 -11.65 -6.32 13.35
N GLY A 109 -12.91 -6.43 13.81
CA GLY A 109 -13.68 -5.31 14.35
C GLY A 109 -13.19 -4.77 15.71
N ALA A 110 -13.39 -3.46 15.94
CA ALA A 110 -13.10 -2.83 17.23
C ALA A 110 -13.91 -3.50 18.37
N GLY A 111 -13.21 -3.90 19.45
CA GLY A 111 -13.82 -4.58 20.59
C GLY A 111 -14.19 -6.06 20.33
N ALA A 112 -13.69 -6.66 19.23
CA ALA A 112 -13.77 -8.08 19.01
C ALA A 112 -13.14 -8.87 20.17
N LYS A 113 -13.71 -10.04 20.45
CA LYS A 113 -13.23 -10.92 21.51
C LYS A 113 -12.60 -12.16 20.89
N ASP A 114 -11.48 -12.57 21.46
CA ASP A 114 -10.79 -13.77 21.03
C ASP A 114 -11.67 -15.02 21.21
N VAL A 115 -11.52 -15.93 20.25
CA VAL A 115 -12.05 -17.29 20.25
C VAL A 115 -10.85 -18.22 20.31
N HIS A 116 -10.69 -18.92 21.43
CA HIS A 116 -9.68 -19.96 21.58
C HIS A 116 -10.36 -21.32 21.60
N LEU A 117 -10.14 -22.10 20.55
CA LEU A 117 -10.61 -23.47 20.39
C LEU A 117 -9.49 -24.41 20.78
N TYR A 118 -9.72 -25.19 21.84
CA TYR A 118 -8.85 -26.27 22.27
C TYR A 118 -9.41 -27.59 21.74
N LEU A 119 -8.60 -28.30 20.95
CA LEU A 119 -8.91 -29.61 20.39
C LEU A 119 -8.01 -30.62 21.08
N PHE A 120 -8.63 -31.51 21.84
CA PHE A 120 -7.89 -32.53 22.59
C PHE A 120 -8.24 -33.92 22.09
N PRO A 121 -7.25 -34.80 21.88
CA PRO A 121 -7.48 -36.20 21.54
C PRO A 121 -7.99 -36.96 22.77
N ALA A 122 -8.56 -38.15 22.55
CA ALA A 122 -8.91 -39.05 23.63
C ALA A 122 -7.66 -39.78 24.16
N LEU A 123 -7.70 -40.10 25.45
CA LEU A 123 -6.79 -41.05 26.08
C LEU A 123 -7.62 -42.09 26.83
N ALA A 124 -7.48 -43.35 26.42
CA ALA A 124 -8.29 -44.45 26.93
C ALA A 124 -8.29 -44.50 28.47
N SER A 125 -9.49 -44.64 29.06
CA SER A 125 -9.72 -44.66 30.51
C SER A 125 -9.38 -43.36 31.27
N VAL A 126 -8.94 -42.31 30.58
CA VAL A 126 -8.58 -41.02 31.19
C VAL A 126 -9.54 -39.92 30.78
N ALA A 127 -9.66 -39.63 29.49
CA ALA A 127 -10.52 -38.57 28.98
C ALA A 127 -10.97 -38.85 27.53
N PRO A 128 -12.22 -38.52 27.17
CA PRO A 128 -12.64 -38.54 25.77
C PRO A 128 -12.01 -37.38 24.98
N ALA A 129 -12.02 -37.50 23.65
CA ALA A 129 -11.73 -36.38 22.77
C ALA A 129 -12.78 -35.28 22.94
N GLY A 130 -12.39 -34.04 22.68
CA GLY A 130 -13.33 -32.92 22.79
C GLY A 130 -12.79 -31.60 22.24
N VAL A 131 -13.73 -30.74 21.84
CA VAL A 131 -13.46 -29.35 21.47
C VAL A 131 -13.99 -28.43 22.57
N TYR A 132 -13.17 -27.48 23.01
CA TYR A 132 -13.49 -26.58 24.11
C TYR A 132 -13.23 -25.13 23.71
N LEU A 133 -14.15 -24.23 24.08
CA LEU A 133 -13.87 -22.80 24.14
C LEU A 133 -13.07 -22.49 25.40
N GLY A 134 -12.09 -21.59 25.28
CA GLY A 134 -11.21 -21.19 26.37
C GLY A 134 -10.84 -19.71 26.34
N ASP A 135 -9.77 -19.39 27.07
CA ASP A 135 -9.00 -18.16 26.90
C ASP A 135 -7.60 -18.51 26.34
N SER A 136 -6.69 -17.53 26.29
CA SER A 136 -5.33 -17.72 25.80
C SER A 136 -4.46 -18.65 26.68
N ASN A 137 -4.97 -19.13 27.82
CA ASN A 137 -4.21 -19.96 28.75
C ASN A 137 -4.85 -21.31 29.03
N ARG A 138 -6.18 -21.46 28.96
CA ARG A 138 -6.85 -22.72 29.29
C ARG A 138 -8.21 -22.92 28.61
N PRO A 139 -8.63 -24.18 28.41
CA PRO A 139 -10.00 -24.52 28.07
C PRO A 139 -10.97 -24.16 29.22
N LYS A 140 -12.23 -23.89 28.90
CA LYS A 140 -13.28 -23.56 29.87
C LYS A 140 -14.55 -24.38 29.68
N SER A 141 -15.09 -24.43 28.46
CA SER A 141 -16.40 -25.02 28.19
C SER A 141 -16.40 -25.83 26.91
N ALA A 142 -16.93 -27.06 26.98
CA ALA A 142 -17.07 -27.94 25.83
C ALA A 142 -18.05 -27.39 24.80
N ILE A 143 -17.77 -27.61 23.51
CA ILE A 143 -18.68 -27.33 22.40
C ILE A 143 -19.43 -28.62 22.07
N SER A 144 -20.61 -28.82 22.67
CA SER A 144 -21.39 -30.06 22.55
C SER A 144 -21.74 -30.50 21.13
N ARG A 145 -21.80 -29.56 20.18
CA ARG A 145 -22.14 -29.83 18.76
C ARG A 145 -20.92 -29.96 17.86
N ALA A 146 -19.72 -29.76 18.38
CA ALA A 146 -18.51 -30.07 17.64
C ALA A 146 -18.40 -31.59 17.46
N LYS A 147 -17.89 -32.01 16.31
CA LYS A 147 -17.49 -33.40 16.07
C LYS A 147 -15.99 -33.44 16.15
N ILE A 148 -15.44 -34.46 16.82
CA ILE A 148 -14.01 -34.71 16.87
C ILE A 148 -13.80 -36.21 16.95
N ILE A 149 -12.88 -36.71 16.14
CA ILE A 149 -12.42 -38.10 16.14
C ILE A 149 -10.91 -38.09 16.23
N GLU A 150 -10.38 -38.97 17.06
CA GLU A 150 -8.97 -39.24 17.22
C GLU A 150 -8.57 -40.61 16.67
N SER A 151 -7.36 -40.73 16.15
CA SER A 151 -6.73 -42.01 15.84
C SER A 151 -5.34 -42.06 16.47
N ARG A 152 -4.95 -43.19 17.07
CA ARG A 152 -3.60 -43.36 17.64
C ARG A 152 -2.64 -43.88 16.58
N LEU A 153 -1.44 -43.30 16.56
CA LEU A 153 -0.31 -43.73 15.75
C LEU A 153 0.79 -44.27 16.68
N ASP A 154 1.71 -45.07 16.15
CA ASP A 154 2.85 -45.59 16.92
C ASP A 154 3.72 -44.46 17.49
N THR A 155 3.76 -43.32 16.81
CA THR A 155 4.59 -42.16 17.14
C THR A 155 3.77 -40.93 17.52
N GLY A 156 2.46 -41.06 17.75
CA GLY A 156 1.61 -39.91 18.02
C GLY A 156 0.11 -40.11 17.86
N TYR A 157 -0.57 -39.12 17.30
CA TYR A 157 -2.02 -39.14 17.15
C TYR A 157 -2.51 -38.26 16.01
N ILE A 158 -3.70 -38.59 15.52
CA ILE A 158 -4.47 -37.79 14.57
C ILE A 158 -5.66 -37.18 15.30
N ILE A 159 -5.99 -35.94 14.95
CA ILE A 159 -7.25 -35.29 15.29
C ILE A 159 -7.93 -34.86 14.00
N GLU A 160 -9.21 -35.18 13.87
CA GLU A 160 -10.07 -34.61 12.85
C GLU A 160 -11.32 -34.05 13.52
N ALA A 161 -11.65 -32.79 13.23
CA ALA A 161 -12.75 -32.09 13.91
C ALA A 161 -13.55 -31.17 12.99
N PHE A 162 -14.83 -31.01 13.33
CA PHE A 162 -15.74 -30.01 12.78
C PHE A 162 -16.34 -29.17 13.92
N ILE A 163 -16.26 -27.84 13.77
CA ILE A 163 -16.71 -26.86 14.75
C ILE A 163 -17.75 -25.94 14.10
N PRO A 164 -19.03 -26.02 14.48
CA PRO A 164 -20.08 -25.19 13.88
C PRO A 164 -19.93 -23.69 14.22
N PHE A 165 -20.05 -22.79 13.23
CA PHE A 165 -19.99 -21.34 13.45
C PHE A 165 -21.05 -20.83 14.44
N ARG A 166 -22.23 -21.47 14.47
CA ARG A 166 -23.32 -21.12 15.41
C ARG A 166 -22.93 -21.22 16.89
N ASP A 167 -21.87 -21.96 17.21
CA ASP A 167 -21.35 -22.10 18.57
C ASP A 167 -20.22 -21.09 18.87
N LEU A 168 -19.72 -20.39 17.85
CA LEU A 168 -18.64 -19.40 17.92
C LEU A 168 -19.18 -17.97 17.95
N LYS A 169 -19.91 -17.61 19.01
CA LYS A 169 -20.64 -16.32 19.11
C LYS A 169 -19.79 -15.05 18.95
N ASN A 170 -18.49 -15.14 19.24
CA ASN A 170 -17.55 -14.01 19.13
C ASN A 170 -16.85 -13.95 17.75
N LEU A 171 -17.09 -14.93 16.86
CA LEU A 171 -16.55 -14.98 15.51
C LEU A 171 -17.69 -14.78 14.52
N LYS A 172 -18.04 -13.51 14.26
CA LYS A 172 -19.19 -13.15 13.44
C LYS A 172 -18.85 -13.02 11.96
N ASP A 173 -17.63 -12.60 11.67
CA ASP A 173 -17.16 -12.34 10.32
C ASP A 173 -15.89 -13.13 10.04
N PHE A 174 -16.05 -14.44 9.80
CA PHE A 174 -14.94 -15.38 9.60
C PHE A 174 -13.97 -14.95 8.48
N PRO A 175 -14.40 -14.48 7.29
CA PRO A 175 -13.48 -14.03 6.24
C PRO A 175 -12.56 -12.87 6.65
N ARG A 176 -12.94 -12.10 7.67
CA ARG A 176 -12.17 -10.99 8.27
C ARG A 176 -11.39 -11.40 9.52
N ALA A 177 -11.41 -12.69 9.88
CA ALA A 177 -10.73 -13.16 11.05
C ALA A 177 -9.20 -13.03 10.91
N ARG A 178 -8.56 -12.99 12.06
CA ARG A 178 -7.12 -13.08 12.22
C ARG A 178 -6.84 -14.21 13.20
N GLY A 179 -5.77 -14.96 13.00
CA GLY A 179 -5.53 -16.09 13.89
C GLY A 179 -4.10 -16.58 14.01
N ALA A 180 -3.96 -17.52 14.94
CA ALA A 180 -2.77 -18.31 15.15
C ALA A 180 -3.15 -19.73 15.56
N LEU A 181 -2.29 -20.67 15.19
CA LEU A 181 -2.40 -22.06 15.56
C LEU A 181 -1.29 -22.37 16.54
N ALA A 182 -1.58 -23.19 17.54
CA ALA A 182 -0.60 -23.62 18.51
C ALA A 182 -0.72 -25.13 18.78
N LEU A 183 0.42 -25.80 18.85
CA LEU A 183 0.58 -27.14 19.38
C LEU A 183 0.94 -27.01 20.87
N ILE A 184 0.16 -27.66 21.72
CA ILE A 184 0.35 -27.73 23.17
C ILE A 184 0.90 -29.12 23.47
N ASP A 185 2.03 -29.13 24.17
CA ASP A 185 2.84 -30.29 24.47
C ASP A 185 3.19 -30.29 25.96
N ALA A 186 2.62 -31.23 26.69
CA ALA A 186 2.68 -31.36 28.13
C ALA A 186 3.47 -32.60 28.50
N ASP A 187 4.62 -32.40 29.12
CA ASP A 187 5.49 -33.47 29.57
C ASP A 187 5.38 -33.68 31.10
N PRO A 188 5.34 -34.92 31.62
CA PRO A 188 5.38 -35.18 33.05
C PRO A 188 6.63 -34.57 33.71
N GLY A 189 6.41 -33.64 34.65
CA GLY A 189 7.50 -33.02 35.41
C GLY A 189 8.26 -31.92 34.66
N ARG A 190 7.79 -31.49 33.49
CA ARG A 190 8.33 -30.35 32.74
C ARG A 190 7.27 -29.27 32.50
N PRO A 191 7.66 -28.01 32.26
CA PRO A 191 6.73 -26.98 31.84
C PRO A 191 6.11 -27.32 30.48
N THR A 192 4.81 -27.08 30.32
CA THR A 192 4.12 -27.22 29.03
C THR A 192 4.76 -26.34 27.98
N ARG A 193 5.11 -26.95 26.85
CA ARG A 193 5.63 -26.31 25.67
C ARG A 193 4.47 -25.93 24.75
N ILE A 194 4.54 -24.71 24.19
CA ILE A 194 3.58 -24.24 23.20
C ILE A 194 4.36 -23.78 21.98
N VAL A 195 4.17 -24.45 20.85
CA VAL A 195 4.72 -24.00 19.56
C VAL A 195 3.60 -23.38 18.75
N SER A 196 3.76 -22.14 18.29
CA SER A 196 2.72 -21.41 17.57
C SER A 196 3.19 -20.86 16.23
N THR A 197 2.27 -20.76 15.27
CA THR A 197 2.51 -20.15 13.95
C THR A 197 2.69 -18.62 14.01
N ALA A 198 2.35 -18.00 15.13
CA ALA A 198 2.61 -16.58 15.36
C ALA A 198 3.09 -16.34 16.81
N THR A 199 4.05 -15.42 16.98
CA THR A 199 4.70 -15.10 18.25
C THR A 199 4.54 -13.61 18.58
N GLY A 200 3.35 -13.22 19.05
CA GLY A 200 3.09 -11.83 19.39
C GLY A 200 1.66 -11.58 19.88
N THR A 201 1.33 -10.32 20.13
CA THR A 201 -0.02 -9.89 20.56
C THR A 201 -0.97 -9.62 19.40
N ASN A 202 -0.48 -9.62 18.16
CA ASN A 202 -1.27 -9.28 16.97
C ASN A 202 -1.36 -10.49 16.05
N PHE A 203 -2.55 -11.04 15.87
CA PHE A 203 -2.77 -12.09 14.88
C PHE A 203 -2.73 -11.53 13.46
N LEU A 204 -2.17 -12.32 12.54
CA LEU A 204 -2.20 -12.04 11.11
C LEU A 204 -3.60 -12.37 10.54
N PRO A 205 -4.07 -11.63 9.52
CA PRO A 205 -5.26 -12.01 8.76
C PRO A 205 -5.16 -13.46 8.29
N ILE A 206 -6.27 -14.19 8.37
CA ILE A 206 -6.35 -15.50 7.76
C ILE A 206 -6.34 -15.37 6.24
N GLU A 207 -5.74 -16.34 5.57
CA GLU A 207 -5.73 -16.51 4.13
C GLU A 207 -6.52 -17.77 3.77
N GLY A 208 -6.93 -17.91 2.53
CA GLY A 208 -7.69 -19.07 2.10
C GLY A 208 -8.16 -19.03 0.66
N THR A 209 -9.01 -19.99 0.32
CA THR A 209 -9.70 -20.07 -0.97
C THR A 209 -11.19 -19.75 -0.77
N GLY A 210 -11.90 -19.53 -1.88
CA GLY A 210 -13.35 -19.43 -1.85
C GLY A 210 -13.93 -18.09 -1.40
N GLY A 211 -15.07 -17.73 -1.97
CA GLY A 211 -15.81 -16.50 -1.63
C GLY A 211 -14.95 -15.25 -1.43
N GLU A 212 -15.24 -14.50 -0.36
CA GLU A 212 -14.55 -13.26 0.00
C GLU A 212 -13.15 -13.49 0.60
N LEU A 213 -12.93 -14.63 1.31
CA LEU A 213 -11.63 -14.96 1.88
C LEU A 213 -10.58 -15.21 0.77
N GLY A 214 -10.98 -15.95 -0.26
CA GLY A 214 -10.20 -16.16 -1.47
C GLY A 214 -9.90 -14.85 -2.19
N ALA A 215 -10.90 -13.97 -2.34
CA ALA A 215 -10.69 -12.66 -2.96
C ALA A 215 -9.67 -11.79 -2.21
N PHE A 216 -9.76 -11.75 -0.88
CA PHE A 216 -8.77 -11.04 -0.06
C PHE A 216 -7.38 -11.66 -0.16
N THR A 217 -7.29 -12.99 -0.18
CA THR A 217 -6.03 -13.73 -0.34
C THR A 217 -5.38 -13.45 -1.70
N THR A 218 -6.16 -13.45 -2.77
CA THR A 218 -5.71 -13.06 -4.12
C THR A 218 -5.19 -11.63 -4.13
N PHE A 219 -5.94 -10.69 -3.53
CA PHE A 219 -5.50 -9.31 -3.38
C PHE A 219 -4.11 -9.20 -2.70
N ILE A 220 -3.90 -9.85 -1.56
CA ILE A 220 -2.62 -9.83 -0.84
C ILE A 220 -1.48 -10.40 -1.69
N LYS A 221 -1.75 -11.48 -2.45
CA LYS A 221 -0.76 -12.13 -3.32
C LYS A 221 -0.40 -11.29 -4.55
N GLU A 222 -1.38 -10.73 -5.24
CA GLU A 222 -1.19 -9.96 -6.47
C GLU A 222 -0.51 -8.62 -6.24
N THR A 223 -0.85 -7.95 -5.13
CA THR A 223 -0.29 -6.63 -4.80
C THR A 223 1.12 -6.70 -4.20
N ARG A 224 1.63 -7.90 -3.87
CA ARG A 224 2.98 -8.15 -3.34
C ARG A 224 3.36 -7.18 -2.21
N LEU A 225 2.40 -6.91 -1.32
CA LEU A 225 2.56 -5.98 -0.20
C LEU A 225 3.70 -6.44 0.70
N ARG A 226 4.61 -5.52 1.03
CA ARG A 226 5.86 -5.81 1.75
C ARG A 226 5.60 -6.11 3.22
N ASP A 227 4.84 -5.24 3.87
CA ASP A 227 4.62 -5.29 5.31
C ASP A 227 3.26 -5.91 5.65
N ARG A 228 2.33 -5.94 4.68
CA ARG A 228 0.96 -6.49 4.82
C ARG A 228 0.24 -5.93 6.05
N GLN A 229 0.60 -4.72 6.46
CA GLN A 229 0.11 -4.14 7.68
C GLN A 229 -1.29 -3.56 7.42
N VAL A 230 -2.29 -4.30 7.88
CA VAL A 230 -3.70 -3.89 7.82
C VAL A 230 -3.92 -2.68 8.73
N ARG A 231 -4.19 -1.52 8.12
CA ARG A 231 -4.46 -0.26 8.80
C ARG A 231 -5.87 -0.19 9.35
N PHE A 232 -6.85 -0.67 8.58
CA PHE A 232 -8.22 -0.96 9.01
C PHE A 232 -8.82 -2.03 8.09
N ASP A 233 -9.85 -2.71 8.56
CA ASP A 233 -10.64 -3.71 7.82
C ASP A 233 -12.04 -3.71 8.41
N GLU A 234 -13.05 -3.25 7.67
CA GLU A 234 -14.41 -2.98 8.15
C GLU A 234 -15.49 -3.39 7.15
N ARG A 235 -16.74 -3.41 7.62
CA ARG A 235 -17.93 -3.58 6.78
C ARG A 235 -18.59 -2.22 6.53
N ALA A 236 -18.85 -1.88 5.28
CA ALA A 236 -19.55 -0.65 4.90
C ALA A 236 -20.48 -0.87 3.70
N ASN A 237 -21.64 -0.21 3.68
CA ASN A 237 -22.57 -0.26 2.55
C ASN A 237 -22.13 0.75 1.47
N VAL A 238 -21.22 0.34 0.59
CA VAL A 238 -20.61 1.23 -0.41
C VAL A 238 -21.24 1.07 -1.79
N PHE A 239 -22.02 0.00 -2.02
CA PHE A 239 -22.80 -0.19 -3.27
C PHE A 239 -24.31 0.03 -3.12
N GLY A 240 -24.80 0.33 -1.91
CA GLY A 240 -26.21 0.69 -1.66
C GLY A 240 -27.16 -0.51 -1.56
N GLY A 241 -26.61 -1.72 -1.45
CA GLY A 241 -27.37 -2.94 -1.32
C GLY A 241 -27.77 -3.25 0.12
N ARG A 242 -28.22 -4.49 0.34
CA ARG A 242 -28.59 -4.97 1.69
C ARG A 242 -27.40 -5.52 2.45
N ALA A 243 -26.38 -5.99 1.74
CA ALA A 243 -25.13 -6.43 2.32
C ALA A 243 -24.20 -5.22 2.52
N SER A 244 -23.27 -5.34 3.45
CA SER A 244 -22.15 -4.42 3.56
C SER A 244 -20.90 -5.10 3.02
N GLU A 245 -20.16 -4.39 2.19
CA GLU A 245 -18.91 -4.82 1.62
C GLU A 245 -17.80 -4.79 2.66
N ARG A 246 -16.82 -5.68 2.50
CA ARG A 246 -15.55 -5.57 3.21
C ARG A 246 -14.71 -4.50 2.54
N VAL A 247 -14.28 -3.51 3.32
CA VAL A 247 -13.35 -2.47 2.89
C VAL A 247 -12.15 -2.48 3.82
N ALA A 248 -10.95 -2.61 3.25
CA ALA A 248 -9.72 -2.68 4.02
C ALA A 248 -8.62 -1.81 3.41
N LEU A 249 -7.83 -1.15 4.25
CA LEU A 249 -6.59 -0.52 3.84
C LEU A 249 -5.43 -1.38 4.32
N VAL A 250 -4.70 -2.00 3.39
CA VAL A 250 -3.52 -2.80 3.69
C VAL A 250 -2.30 -2.13 3.10
N ASP A 251 -1.34 -1.79 3.97
CA ASP A 251 -0.26 -0.85 3.67
C ASP A 251 -0.79 0.46 3.08
N GLY A 252 -0.65 0.66 1.76
CA GLY A 252 -1.17 1.82 1.03
C GLY A 252 -2.19 1.47 -0.06
N THR A 253 -2.76 0.27 -0.02
CA THR A 253 -3.72 -0.21 -1.03
C THR A 253 -5.08 -0.45 -0.40
N LEU A 254 -6.09 0.24 -0.93
CA LEU A 254 -7.48 0.14 -0.52
C LEU A 254 -8.14 -1.00 -1.29
N PHE A 255 -8.78 -1.91 -0.58
CA PHE A 255 -9.46 -3.11 -1.07
C PHE A 255 -10.96 -2.98 -0.81
N VAL A 256 -11.77 -3.49 -1.75
CA VAL A 256 -13.22 -3.67 -1.60
C VAL A 256 -13.66 -5.02 -2.16
N SER A 257 -14.52 -5.73 -1.44
CA SER A 257 -15.17 -6.97 -1.88
C SER A 257 -16.55 -7.13 -1.23
N GLY A 258 -17.46 -7.85 -1.88
CA GLY A 258 -18.77 -8.14 -1.31
C GLY A 258 -19.80 -8.57 -2.36
N ALA A 259 -20.94 -9.06 -1.88
CA ALA A 259 -21.99 -9.62 -2.74
C ALA A 259 -22.54 -8.61 -3.75
N ASP A 260 -22.70 -7.34 -3.36
CA ASP A 260 -23.27 -6.30 -4.23
C ASP A 260 -22.20 -5.67 -5.16
N TYR A 261 -20.91 -6.04 -5.04
CA TYR A 261 -19.85 -5.64 -5.97
C TYR A 261 -19.85 -6.46 -7.27
N GLY A 262 -20.04 -7.78 -7.21
CA GLY A 262 -20.30 -8.65 -8.37
C GLY A 262 -19.08 -9.24 -9.10
N ASP A 263 -17.86 -8.72 -8.88
CA ASP A 263 -16.59 -9.40 -9.19
C ASP A 263 -15.89 -9.77 -7.86
N PRO A 264 -14.85 -10.63 -7.78
CA PRO A 264 -14.41 -11.14 -6.49
C PRO A 264 -13.88 -10.02 -5.57
N ALA A 265 -13.21 -9.01 -6.13
CA ALA A 265 -12.77 -7.80 -5.42
C ALA A 265 -12.25 -6.73 -6.41
N ALA A 266 -12.10 -5.50 -5.92
CA ALA A 266 -11.25 -4.49 -6.56
C ALA A 266 -10.34 -3.81 -5.54
N TYR A 267 -9.26 -3.21 -6.03
CA TYR A 267 -8.33 -2.48 -5.19
C TYR A 267 -7.66 -1.31 -5.91
N GLN A 268 -7.27 -0.29 -5.14
CA GLN A 268 -6.55 0.88 -5.63
C GLN A 268 -5.42 1.26 -4.67
N THR A 269 -4.20 1.38 -5.20
CA THR A 269 -3.05 1.89 -4.43
C THR A 269 -3.07 3.41 -4.39
N LEU A 270 -2.99 3.98 -3.19
CA LEU A 270 -3.13 5.42 -2.95
C LEU A 270 -1.90 6.26 -3.36
N GLY A 271 -0.87 5.63 -3.95
CA GLY A 271 0.25 6.33 -4.59
C GLY A 271 1.27 6.98 -3.66
N PHE A 272 1.29 6.62 -2.37
CA PHE A 272 2.25 7.16 -1.41
C PHE A 272 3.57 6.37 -1.38
N ARG A 273 4.66 7.05 -1.01
CA ARG A 273 5.91 6.37 -0.65
C ARG A 273 5.75 5.61 0.68
N SER A 274 5.15 6.24 1.69
CA SER A 274 4.83 5.60 2.97
C SER A 274 3.59 6.22 3.64
N ILE A 275 2.78 5.36 4.27
CA ILE A 275 1.74 5.77 5.23
C ILE A 275 2.30 5.56 6.64
N LEU A 276 2.58 6.66 7.31
CA LEU A 276 3.13 6.68 8.67
C LEU A 276 2.05 6.41 9.73
N ALA A 277 0.81 6.88 9.51
CA ALA A 277 -0.31 6.63 10.41
C ALA A 277 -1.67 6.80 9.71
N VAL A 278 -2.70 6.14 10.23
CA VAL A 278 -4.10 6.48 9.97
C VAL A 278 -4.62 7.19 11.20
N HIS A 279 -4.95 8.48 11.07
CA HIS A 279 -5.48 9.29 12.17
C HIS A 279 -6.97 9.03 12.42
N ALA A 280 -7.72 8.82 11.34
CA ALA A 280 -9.14 8.51 11.40
C ALA A 280 -9.61 7.91 10.06
N HIS A 281 -10.66 7.10 10.13
CA HIS A 281 -11.47 6.72 8.98
C HIS A 281 -12.95 6.69 9.37
N ALA A 282 -13.84 6.95 8.42
CA ALA A 282 -15.28 6.88 8.61
C ALA A 282 -15.98 6.56 7.29
N PHE A 283 -17.08 5.82 7.36
CA PHE A 283 -17.96 5.54 6.23
C PHE A 283 -19.25 6.33 6.40
N GLU A 284 -19.50 7.27 5.50
CA GLU A 284 -20.61 8.22 5.59
C GLU A 284 -21.22 8.45 4.20
N ASP A 285 -22.55 8.60 4.13
CA ASP A 285 -23.23 9.00 2.89
C ASP A 285 -23.03 10.50 2.64
N LEU A 286 -22.00 10.82 1.86
CA LEU A 286 -21.61 12.19 1.54
C LEU A 286 -22.27 12.69 0.25
N THR A 287 -22.74 11.78 -0.60
CA THR A 287 -23.44 12.11 -1.85
C THR A 287 -24.94 12.27 -1.68
N GLY A 288 -25.51 11.65 -0.63
CA GLY A 288 -26.94 11.54 -0.39
C GLY A 288 -27.63 10.45 -1.22
N ASP A 289 -26.87 9.54 -1.83
CA ASP A 289 -27.42 8.46 -2.67
C ASP A 289 -27.70 7.16 -1.89
N GLY A 290 -27.46 7.17 -0.57
CA GLY A 290 -27.64 6.03 0.33
C GLY A 290 -26.45 5.08 0.37
N ARG A 291 -25.36 5.36 -0.35
CA ARG A 291 -24.08 4.65 -0.30
C ARG A 291 -23.11 5.40 0.58
N ALA A 292 -22.20 4.67 1.22
CA ALA A 292 -21.16 5.27 2.04
C ALA A 292 -19.90 5.56 1.23
N GLU A 293 -19.38 6.77 1.35
CA GLU A 293 -18.01 7.12 0.98
C GLU A 293 -17.07 6.92 2.16
N LEU A 294 -15.81 6.59 1.86
CA LEU A 294 -14.75 6.54 2.85
C LEU A 294 -14.13 7.93 3.02
N PHE A 295 -14.27 8.52 4.20
CA PHE A 295 -13.43 9.61 4.66
C PHE A 295 -12.22 9.05 5.41
N LEU A 296 -11.02 9.48 5.03
CA LEU A 296 -9.77 8.94 5.56
C LEU A 296 -8.79 10.08 5.86
N LYS A 297 -8.24 10.08 7.08
CA LYS A 297 -7.16 10.99 7.51
C LYS A 297 -5.89 10.20 7.68
N LEU A 298 -4.87 10.55 6.90
CA LEU A 298 -3.58 9.87 6.87
C LEU A 298 -2.47 10.80 7.29
N LYS A 299 -1.43 10.22 7.89
CA LYS A 299 -0.11 10.80 7.93
C LYS A 299 0.76 10.10 6.90
N THR A 300 1.35 10.85 5.99
CA THR A 300 2.15 10.34 4.89
C THR A 300 3.55 10.94 4.92
N ASP A 301 4.49 10.20 4.35
CA ASP A 301 5.80 10.72 3.97
C ASP A 301 5.94 10.52 2.46
N ASP A 302 6.00 11.63 1.72
CA ASP A 302 6.06 11.63 0.27
C ASP A 302 7.16 12.57 -0.26
N ALA A 303 7.14 12.80 -1.57
CA ALA A 303 8.10 13.64 -2.25
C ALA A 303 8.14 15.10 -1.74
N GLY A 304 7.07 15.56 -1.10
CA GLY A 304 6.92 16.88 -0.48
C GLY A 304 7.00 16.86 1.04
N GLY A 305 7.56 15.79 1.63
CA GLY A 305 7.81 15.62 3.05
C GLY A 305 6.64 15.04 3.85
N GLU A 306 6.76 15.11 5.17
CA GLU A 306 5.74 14.62 6.09
C GLU A 306 4.48 15.51 6.05
N ARG A 307 3.33 14.92 5.75
CA ARG A 307 2.04 15.61 5.63
C ARG A 307 0.94 14.86 6.35
N ASP A 308 -0.05 15.59 6.83
CA ASP A 308 -1.35 15.01 7.16
C ASP A 308 -2.35 15.36 6.07
N GLU A 309 -3.05 14.35 5.56
CA GLU A 309 -3.96 14.47 4.42
C GLU A 309 -5.34 13.92 4.72
N ALA A 310 -6.35 14.59 4.17
CA ALA A 310 -7.73 14.13 4.15
C ALA A 310 -8.09 13.63 2.75
N TRP A 311 -8.69 12.46 2.71
CA TRP A 311 -9.18 11.81 1.51
C TRP A 311 -10.68 11.56 1.63
N VAL A 312 -11.38 11.72 0.52
CA VAL A 312 -12.71 11.14 0.34
C VAL A 312 -12.65 10.21 -0.86
N VAL A 313 -13.07 8.97 -0.66
CA VAL A 313 -13.01 7.90 -1.65
C VAL A 313 -14.42 7.36 -1.87
N THR A 314 -14.83 7.28 -3.13
CA THR A 314 -16.05 6.56 -3.55
C THR A 314 -15.69 5.17 -4.06
N PHE A 315 -16.69 4.29 -4.15
CA PHE A 315 -16.54 2.91 -4.61
C PHE A 315 -17.43 2.68 -5.83
N GLU A 316 -16.82 2.34 -6.95
CA GLU A 316 -17.50 2.03 -8.20
C GLU A 316 -17.21 0.58 -8.61
N LYS A 317 -17.87 0.08 -9.66
CA LYS A 317 -17.61 -1.27 -10.18
C LYS A 317 -16.17 -1.47 -10.65
N ASP A 318 -15.48 -0.41 -11.04
CA ASP A 318 -14.06 -0.45 -11.43
C ASP A 318 -13.11 -0.32 -10.22
N GLY A 319 -13.67 -0.21 -9.00
CA GLY A 319 -12.92 -0.16 -7.74
C GLY A 319 -13.02 1.18 -7.00
N PRO A 320 -12.23 1.32 -5.92
CA PRO A 320 -12.17 2.57 -5.17
C PRO A 320 -11.63 3.71 -6.05
N ARG A 321 -12.16 4.93 -5.88
CA ARG A 321 -11.74 6.14 -6.58
C ARG A 321 -11.75 7.34 -5.65
N ALA A 322 -10.62 8.04 -5.56
CA ALA A 322 -10.57 9.30 -4.82
C ALA A 322 -11.46 10.37 -5.47
N LEU A 323 -12.34 10.97 -4.67
CA LEU A 323 -13.10 12.17 -5.01
C LEU A 323 -12.31 13.43 -4.70
N ILE A 324 -11.57 13.43 -3.59
CA ILE A 324 -10.71 14.54 -3.18
C ILE A 324 -9.52 14.02 -2.37
N ARG A 325 -8.40 14.74 -2.48
CA ARG A 325 -7.21 14.63 -1.64
C ARG A 325 -6.85 16.04 -1.21
N PHE A 326 -6.61 16.27 0.07
CA PHE A 326 -6.30 17.59 0.59
C PHE A 326 -5.29 17.53 1.75
N PRO A 327 -4.11 18.17 1.65
CA PRO A 327 -3.18 18.29 2.76
C PRO A 327 -3.70 19.33 3.77
N TYR A 328 -3.90 18.93 5.03
CA TYR A 328 -4.34 19.85 6.08
C TYR A 328 -3.24 20.20 7.08
N SER A 329 -2.16 19.43 7.15
CA SER A 329 -0.94 19.79 7.87
C SER A 329 0.28 19.38 7.05
N ALA A 330 1.38 20.12 7.20
CA ALA A 330 2.63 19.79 6.52
C ALA A 330 3.84 20.23 7.33
N ARG A 331 4.89 19.39 7.31
CA ARG A 331 6.24 19.83 7.64
C ARG A 331 6.82 20.56 6.43
N ILE A 332 7.27 21.79 6.65
CA ILE A 332 7.84 22.66 5.61
C ILE A 332 9.24 23.07 6.06
N ARG A 333 10.09 23.51 5.15
CA ARG A 333 11.41 24.04 5.53
C ARG A 333 11.27 25.19 6.53
N GLY A 334 12.00 25.10 7.63
CA GLY A 334 11.96 26.11 8.70
C GLY A 334 10.82 25.94 9.71
N GLY A 335 9.83 25.08 9.46
CA GLY A 335 8.69 24.99 10.35
C GLY A 335 7.64 23.92 10.05
N ARG A 336 6.45 24.13 10.61
CA ARG A 336 5.30 23.24 10.45
C ARG A 336 4.02 24.05 10.42
N VAL A 337 3.14 23.67 9.51
CA VAL A 337 1.77 24.17 9.46
C VAL A 337 0.85 23.09 10.03
N HIS A 338 0.01 23.50 10.98
CA HIS A 338 -1.01 22.67 11.58
C HIS A 338 -2.39 23.13 11.11
N GLY A 339 -3.17 22.19 10.60
CA GLY A 339 -4.57 22.40 10.29
C GLY A 339 -5.42 21.22 10.74
N GLU A 340 -6.66 21.23 10.30
CA GLU A 340 -7.63 20.20 10.61
C GLU A 340 -8.57 19.97 9.43
N ALA A 341 -8.86 18.70 9.19
CA ALA A 341 -9.93 18.26 8.30
C ALA A 341 -10.94 17.42 9.07
N GLU A 342 -12.22 17.66 8.83
CA GLU A 342 -13.34 17.01 9.51
C GLU A 342 -14.60 16.99 8.63
N LEU A 343 -15.46 15.99 8.85
CA LEU A 343 -16.81 15.96 8.29
C LEU A 343 -17.76 16.69 9.23
N VAL A 344 -18.42 17.74 8.74
CA VAL A 344 -19.36 18.54 9.52
C VAL A 344 -20.78 18.42 8.97
N ALA A 345 -21.77 18.42 9.86
CA ALA A 345 -23.17 18.46 9.46
C ALA A 345 -23.46 19.79 8.73
N ARG A 346 -24.20 19.71 7.62
CA ARG A 346 -24.69 20.90 6.94
C ARG A 346 -25.84 21.54 7.75
N SER A 347 -26.02 22.85 7.65
CA SER A 347 -27.19 23.52 8.21
C SER A 347 -28.48 23.01 7.53
N GLY A 348 -29.22 22.13 8.21
CA GLY A 348 -30.44 21.48 7.70
C GLY A 348 -30.37 19.95 7.70
N ARG A 349 -31.28 19.29 6.98
CA ARG A 349 -31.19 17.85 6.69
C ARG A 349 -30.48 17.67 5.34
N GLY A 350 -29.30 17.06 5.34
CA GLY A 350 -28.54 16.76 4.13
C GLY A 350 -27.21 16.10 4.46
N PRO A 351 -26.45 15.64 3.43
CA PRO A 351 -25.15 15.01 3.62
C PRO A 351 -24.17 15.91 4.38
N LYS A 352 -23.22 15.28 5.09
CA LYS A 352 -22.10 15.99 5.72
C LYS A 352 -21.21 16.62 4.64
N VAL A 353 -20.51 17.69 5.01
CA VAL A 353 -19.56 18.39 4.15
C VAL A 353 -18.15 18.28 4.74
N LEU A 354 -17.14 18.23 3.88
CA LEU A 354 -15.74 18.23 4.32
C LEU A 354 -15.32 19.67 4.61
N ARG A 355 -14.97 19.97 5.86
CA ARG A 355 -14.36 21.24 6.24
C ARG A 355 -12.87 21.03 6.47
N VAL A 356 -12.06 21.90 5.86
CA VAL A 356 -10.63 21.99 6.12
C VAL A 356 -10.31 23.40 6.62
N ARG A 357 -9.49 23.51 7.66
CA ARG A 357 -9.10 24.80 8.25
C ARG A 357 -7.65 24.84 8.68
N ALA A 358 -7.05 26.01 8.60
CA ALA A 358 -5.77 26.30 9.23
C ALA A 358 -5.96 26.54 10.73
N LEU A 359 -5.01 26.08 11.54
CA LEU A 359 -5.01 26.31 12.98
C LEU A 359 -3.87 27.23 13.40
N ARG A 360 -2.62 26.80 13.15
CA ARG A 360 -1.42 27.53 13.57
C ARG A 360 -0.20 27.12 12.75
N ALA A 361 0.83 27.95 12.78
CA ALA A 361 2.13 27.66 12.18
C ALA A 361 3.22 27.85 13.23
N GLU A 362 4.28 27.06 13.12
CA GLU A 362 5.48 27.14 13.95
C GLU A 362 6.68 27.30 13.03
N GLY A 363 7.50 28.35 13.23
CA GLY A 363 8.72 28.58 12.45
C GLY A 363 8.54 29.10 11.02
N VAL A 364 7.30 29.29 10.57
CA VAL A 364 6.96 29.92 9.27
C VAL A 364 5.85 30.95 9.45
N ASP A 365 5.85 31.95 8.58
CA ASP A 365 4.92 33.08 8.56
C ASP A 365 4.75 33.64 7.14
N ALA A 366 3.98 34.73 6.99
CA ALA A 366 3.69 35.34 5.69
C ALA A 366 4.92 35.90 4.96
N SER A 367 6.06 36.09 5.65
CA SER A 367 7.32 36.53 5.02
C SER A 367 8.13 35.38 4.43
N THR A 368 7.87 34.15 4.88
CA THR A 368 8.65 32.95 4.52
C THR A 368 7.86 31.94 3.69
N LEU A 369 6.53 32.05 3.66
CA LEU A 369 5.67 31.14 2.91
C LEU A 369 4.44 31.88 2.37
N THR A 370 4.13 31.67 1.10
CA THR A 370 2.93 32.22 0.44
C THR A 370 1.90 31.13 0.22
N GLN A 371 0.62 31.45 0.40
CA GLN A 371 -0.44 30.50 0.14
C GLN A 371 -0.62 30.31 -1.37
N ASP A 372 -0.63 29.05 -1.81
CA ASP A 372 -0.94 28.67 -3.19
C ASP A 372 -2.45 28.90 -3.45
N GLU A 373 -2.76 29.50 -4.60
CA GLU A 373 -4.12 29.82 -5.03
C GLU A 373 -4.96 28.59 -5.34
N ASP A 374 -4.33 27.43 -5.59
CA ASP A 374 -5.01 26.16 -5.84
C ASP A 374 -6.04 25.87 -4.73
N GLU A 375 -7.26 25.51 -5.13
CA GLU A 375 -8.34 25.16 -4.23
C GLU A 375 -7.98 23.97 -3.33
N LEU A 376 -7.11 23.04 -3.78
CA LEU A 376 -6.68 21.87 -3.02
C LEU A 376 -5.32 22.05 -2.30
N SER A 377 -4.83 23.28 -2.23
CA SER A 377 -3.58 23.60 -1.52
C SER A 377 -3.74 23.65 0.00
N LEU A 378 -2.61 23.47 0.70
CA LEU A 378 -2.53 23.65 2.15
C LEU A 378 -2.96 25.07 2.55
N ILE A 379 -3.90 25.18 3.50
CA ILE A 379 -4.35 26.47 4.03
C ILE A 379 -3.34 26.99 5.05
N LEU A 380 -2.89 28.23 4.88
CA LEU A 380 -1.94 28.86 5.80
C LEU A 380 -2.67 29.72 6.84
N PRO A 381 -2.31 29.64 8.14
CA PRO A 381 -2.97 30.44 9.19
C PRO A 381 -2.87 31.96 9.01
N PHE A 382 -1.87 32.40 8.25
CA PHE A 382 -1.61 33.80 7.90
C PHE A 382 -1.94 34.10 6.42
N GLY A 383 -2.54 33.15 5.71
CA GLY A 383 -3.02 33.35 4.34
C GLY A 383 -4.38 34.05 4.28
N PRO A 384 -4.92 34.29 3.07
CA PRO A 384 -6.17 35.05 2.87
C PRO A 384 -7.42 34.32 3.36
N ILE A 385 -7.32 33.01 3.65
CA ILE A 385 -8.46 32.16 4.02
C ILE A 385 -8.13 31.35 5.28
N THR A 386 -9.11 31.16 6.15
CA THR A 386 -8.99 30.33 7.36
C THR A 386 -9.59 28.94 7.17
N SER A 387 -10.60 28.82 6.30
CA SER A 387 -11.28 27.54 6.04
C SER A 387 -11.84 27.45 4.63
N ARG A 388 -11.83 26.23 4.09
CA ARG A 388 -12.57 25.81 2.88
C ARG A 388 -13.54 24.69 3.28
N THR A 389 -14.75 24.74 2.73
CA THR A 389 -15.75 23.68 2.90
C THR A 389 -16.13 23.11 1.54
N TYR A 390 -16.11 21.79 1.39
CA TYR A 390 -16.44 21.06 0.18
C TYR A 390 -17.72 20.27 0.36
N ALA A 391 -18.61 20.36 -0.62
CA ALA A 391 -19.85 19.59 -0.69
C ALA A 391 -19.89 18.79 -1.98
N PHE A 392 -20.58 17.65 -1.95
CA PHE A 392 -20.74 16.86 -3.15
C PHE A 392 -21.64 17.61 -4.15
N ASP A 393 -21.17 17.70 -5.39
CA ASP A 393 -21.90 18.28 -6.51
C ASP A 393 -21.55 17.53 -7.80
N ARG A 394 -22.54 16.84 -8.38
CA ARG A 394 -22.47 16.14 -9.68
C ARG A 394 -21.25 15.22 -9.83
N GLY A 395 -21.06 14.28 -8.89
CA GLY A 395 -20.04 13.22 -9.03
C GLY A 395 -18.66 13.57 -8.49
N THR A 396 -18.47 14.76 -7.93
CA THR A 396 -17.22 15.18 -7.27
C THR A 396 -17.49 16.10 -6.08
N LEU A 397 -16.53 16.22 -5.19
CA LEU A 397 -16.55 17.25 -4.15
C LEU A 397 -16.10 18.57 -4.76
N ARG A 398 -16.89 19.63 -4.56
CA ARG A 398 -16.59 20.99 -5.03
C ARG A 398 -16.55 21.96 -3.88
N LEU A 399 -15.75 23.01 -4.04
CA LEU A 399 -15.69 24.11 -3.09
C LEU A 399 -17.09 24.74 -2.95
N HIS A 400 -17.63 24.68 -1.73
CA HIS A 400 -18.97 25.15 -1.40
C HIS A 400 -18.93 26.50 -0.66
N ALA A 401 -17.97 26.67 0.25
CA ALA A 401 -17.79 27.89 1.02
C ALA A 401 -16.33 28.13 1.37
N VAL A 402 -15.98 29.41 1.49
CA VAL A 402 -14.67 29.89 1.93
C VAL A 402 -14.88 30.87 3.07
N GLU A 403 -14.11 30.71 4.14
CA GLU A 403 -14.02 31.70 5.21
C GLU A 403 -12.75 32.51 5.05
N ALA A 404 -12.91 33.83 4.88
CA ALA A 404 -11.79 34.75 4.74
C ALA A 404 -11.09 34.98 6.08
N ASN A 405 -9.76 35.09 6.03
CA ASN A 405 -8.96 35.45 7.20
C ASN A 405 -9.06 36.96 7.45
N ARG A 406 -9.79 37.35 8.49
CA ARG A 406 -9.97 38.77 8.86
C ARG A 406 -8.67 39.46 9.27
N ASN A 407 -7.66 38.69 9.65
CA ASN A 407 -6.35 39.19 10.05
C ASN A 407 -5.33 39.17 8.90
N TYR A 408 -5.74 38.74 7.70
CA TYR A 408 -4.86 38.75 6.54
C TYR A 408 -4.53 40.19 6.14
N GLN A 409 -3.24 40.45 6.01
CA GLN A 409 -2.71 41.66 5.42
C GLN A 409 -2.05 41.27 4.12
N ASP A 410 -2.54 41.80 3.01
CA ASP A 410 -1.92 41.60 1.71
C ASP A 410 -0.54 42.27 1.71
N PRO A 411 0.57 41.50 1.58
CA PRO A 411 1.89 42.07 1.51
C PRO A 411 2.02 43.09 0.37
N ALA A 412 1.29 42.90 -0.74
CA ALA A 412 1.28 43.81 -1.88
C ALA A 412 0.61 45.17 -1.59
N LEU A 413 -0.23 45.26 -0.55
CA LEU A 413 -0.83 46.52 -0.10
C LEU A 413 0.07 47.25 0.93
N SER A 414 0.97 46.54 1.59
CA SER A 414 1.97 47.11 2.51
C SER A 414 3.11 47.83 1.75
N ASP A 415 3.44 47.38 0.55
CA ASP A 415 4.58 47.89 -0.25
C ASP A 415 4.30 49.18 -1.04
N ARG A 416 3.21 49.91 -0.76
CA ARG A 416 2.93 51.20 -1.43
C ARG A 416 3.67 52.42 -0.88
N GLU A 417 4.52 52.26 0.13
CA GLU A 417 5.45 53.30 0.56
C GLU A 417 6.88 52.75 0.67
N GLY A 418 7.65 52.88 -0.41
CA GLY A 418 9.10 52.68 -0.39
C GLY A 418 9.62 51.92 -1.62
N GLU A 419 9.92 52.65 -2.69
CA GLU A 419 10.80 52.14 -3.75
C GLU A 419 12.14 51.72 -3.11
N THR A 420 12.33 50.41 -2.96
CA THR A 420 13.66 49.80 -2.85
C THR A 420 14.04 49.22 -4.21
N PRO A 421 15.35 49.18 -4.55
CA PRO A 421 15.80 48.83 -5.88
C PRO A 421 15.29 47.42 -6.24
N ARG A 422 14.63 47.31 -7.39
CA ARG A 422 14.11 46.06 -7.94
C ARG A 422 15.23 45.03 -8.02
N ALA A 423 15.24 44.07 -7.09
CA ALA A 423 16.11 42.90 -7.19
C ALA A 423 15.83 42.20 -8.53
N GLU A 424 16.88 41.86 -9.29
CA GLU A 424 16.72 41.05 -10.48
C GLU A 424 15.97 39.76 -10.12
N LYS A 425 14.93 39.43 -10.90
CA LYS A 425 14.20 38.18 -10.71
C LYS A 425 15.23 37.02 -10.81
N PRO A 426 15.21 36.06 -9.87
CA PRO A 426 16.15 34.93 -9.90
C PRO A 426 16.11 34.21 -11.25
N THR A 427 17.28 33.79 -11.74
CA THR A 427 17.36 32.98 -12.96
C THR A 427 16.76 31.60 -12.70
N GLY A 428 16.30 30.94 -13.77
CA GLY A 428 15.76 29.58 -13.67
C GLY A 428 16.72 28.60 -13.00
N SER A 429 18.02 28.64 -13.33
CA SER A 429 19.03 27.81 -12.67
C SER A 429 19.22 28.13 -11.18
N ALA A 430 19.11 29.42 -10.78
CA ALA A 430 19.13 29.79 -9.36
C ALA A 430 17.90 29.25 -8.62
N LEU A 431 16.73 29.23 -9.28
CA LEU A 431 15.52 28.62 -8.75
C LEU A 431 15.62 27.09 -8.66
N ILE A 432 16.30 26.43 -9.62
CA ILE A 432 16.60 24.99 -9.55
C ILE A 432 17.51 24.68 -8.36
N GLU A 433 18.56 25.47 -8.11
CA GLU A 433 19.44 25.25 -6.96
C GLU A 433 18.74 25.57 -5.63
N ALA A 434 17.86 26.57 -5.60
CA ALA A 434 17.00 26.82 -4.44
C ALA A 434 16.05 25.64 -4.18
N ALA A 435 15.39 25.12 -5.23
CA ALA A 435 14.50 23.95 -5.16
C ALA A 435 15.27 22.69 -4.73
N ARG A 436 16.48 22.49 -5.25
CA ARG A 436 17.37 21.40 -4.86
C ARG A 436 17.68 21.44 -3.37
N ALA A 437 18.06 22.61 -2.86
CA ALA A 437 18.32 22.81 -1.45
C ALA A 437 17.06 22.60 -0.60
N ASP A 438 15.89 23.05 -1.09
CA ASP A 438 14.61 22.87 -0.42
C ASP A 438 14.18 21.40 -0.33
N LEU A 439 14.41 20.64 -1.40
CA LEU A 439 14.16 19.20 -1.48
C LEU A 439 15.20 18.34 -0.75
N GLY A 440 16.21 18.95 -0.12
CA GLY A 440 17.28 18.24 0.59
C GLY A 440 18.14 17.36 -0.33
N LEU A 441 18.18 17.66 -1.63
CA LEU A 441 18.98 16.88 -2.59
C LEU A 441 20.46 17.23 -2.39
N SER A 442 21.29 16.19 -2.23
CA SER A 442 22.73 16.36 -2.04
C SER A 442 23.33 17.28 -3.12
N SER A 443 24.17 18.23 -2.71
CA SER A 443 24.95 19.09 -3.61
C SER A 443 25.93 18.30 -4.51
N SER A 444 26.17 17.03 -4.21
CA SER A 444 26.97 16.13 -5.05
C SER A 444 26.24 15.53 -6.25
N LEU A 445 24.91 15.57 -6.29
CA LEU A 445 24.14 15.04 -7.43
C LEU A 445 24.25 15.99 -8.65
N PRO A 446 24.63 15.52 -9.84
CA PRO A 446 24.66 16.42 -10.99
C PRO A 446 23.24 16.80 -11.44
N VAL A 447 23.09 18.03 -11.94
CA VAL A 447 21.96 18.41 -12.80
C VAL A 447 22.22 17.74 -14.16
N ARG A 448 21.48 16.68 -14.47
CA ARG A 448 21.75 15.83 -15.66
C ARG A 448 21.09 16.32 -16.93
N TYR A 449 19.94 16.95 -16.79
CA TYR A 449 19.20 17.58 -17.87
C TYR A 449 18.76 18.95 -17.35
N GLU A 450 18.91 19.99 -18.17
CA GLU A 450 18.41 21.32 -17.90
C GLU A 450 17.90 21.92 -19.21
N GLN A 451 16.62 22.31 -19.25
CA GLN A 451 15.99 22.86 -20.44
C GLN A 451 15.01 23.96 -20.04
N SER A 452 15.00 25.07 -20.80
CA SER A 452 13.94 26.07 -20.69
C SER A 452 12.78 25.76 -21.62
N ALA A 453 11.54 25.84 -21.11
CA ALA A 453 10.32 25.65 -21.89
C ALA A 453 9.13 26.36 -21.23
N ASP A 454 8.18 26.85 -22.04
CA ASP A 454 6.89 27.37 -21.58
C ASP A 454 5.96 26.18 -21.29
N ILE A 455 5.82 25.83 -20.00
CA ILE A 455 5.09 24.66 -19.53
C ILE A 455 3.75 25.04 -18.92
N ALA A 456 3.71 26.11 -18.11
CA ALA A 456 2.57 26.41 -17.28
C ALA A 456 2.35 27.92 -17.15
N GLU A 457 1.19 28.30 -16.61
CA GLU A 457 0.87 29.69 -16.24
C GLU A 457 1.06 30.69 -17.40
N ASP A 458 1.96 31.67 -17.27
CA ASP A 458 2.21 32.71 -18.28
C ASP A 458 3.21 32.23 -19.36
N ASN A 459 3.52 33.06 -20.35
CA ASN A 459 4.41 32.65 -21.45
C ASN A 459 5.90 32.79 -21.10
N THR A 460 6.24 32.97 -19.82
CA THR A 460 7.62 33.06 -19.35
C THR A 460 8.16 31.64 -19.17
N PRO A 461 9.19 31.20 -19.92
CA PRO A 461 9.66 29.83 -19.84
C PRO A 461 10.13 29.45 -18.43
N GLU A 462 9.71 28.28 -17.97
CA GLU A 462 10.29 27.59 -16.83
C GLU A 462 11.58 26.85 -17.21
N THR A 463 12.42 26.62 -16.22
CA THR A 463 13.55 25.69 -16.29
C THR A 463 13.13 24.34 -15.72
N LEU A 464 13.32 23.30 -16.52
CA LEU A 464 13.11 21.92 -16.15
C LEU A 464 14.48 21.28 -15.92
N ALA A 465 14.65 20.61 -14.79
CA ALA A 465 15.90 19.96 -14.44
C ALA A 465 15.70 18.54 -13.89
N ILE A 466 16.64 17.65 -14.17
CA ILE A 466 16.73 16.34 -13.50
C ILE A 466 17.90 16.34 -12.53
N ILE A 467 17.60 16.13 -11.25
CA ILE A 467 18.60 15.94 -10.19
C ILE A 467 18.31 14.60 -9.51
N GLY A 468 19.26 13.67 -9.61
CA GLY A 468 19.02 12.28 -9.19
C GLY A 468 17.89 11.65 -10.01
N LYS A 469 16.82 11.22 -9.33
CA LYS A 469 15.63 10.59 -9.95
C LYS A 469 14.47 11.55 -10.16
N ARG A 470 14.69 12.85 -9.94
CA ARG A 470 13.62 13.84 -9.76
C ARG A 470 13.65 14.90 -10.85
N LEU A 471 12.48 15.14 -11.44
CA LEU A 471 12.16 16.33 -12.22
C LEU A 471 11.85 17.48 -11.29
N ILE A 472 12.44 18.64 -11.58
CA ILE A 472 12.15 19.92 -10.95
C ILE A 472 11.78 20.89 -12.06
N ILE A 473 10.73 21.67 -11.87
CA ILE A 473 10.30 22.73 -12.79
C ILE A 473 10.19 24.02 -11.98
N ALA A 474 10.93 25.04 -12.36
CA ALA A 474 10.91 26.34 -11.68
C ALA A 474 11.16 27.46 -12.68
N GLY A 475 10.52 28.60 -12.48
CA GLY A 475 10.68 29.73 -13.39
C GLY A 475 10.24 31.05 -12.74
N PRO A 476 10.69 32.20 -13.29
CA PRO A 476 10.38 33.51 -12.72
C PRO A 476 8.93 33.97 -12.93
N GLY A 477 8.17 33.28 -13.80
CA GLY A 477 6.72 33.41 -13.96
C GLY A 477 5.94 32.35 -13.17
N PHE A 478 6.52 31.17 -12.97
CA PHE A 478 5.89 30.03 -12.33
C PHE A 478 5.68 30.24 -10.83
N ARG A 479 4.44 30.09 -10.35
CA ARG A 479 4.04 30.25 -8.95
C ARG A 479 4.55 31.57 -8.35
N GLY A 480 4.41 32.65 -9.13
CA GLY A 480 4.84 33.98 -8.74
C GLY A 480 6.36 34.16 -8.61
N GLY A 481 7.17 33.23 -9.13
CA GLY A 481 8.63 33.30 -9.13
C GLY A 481 9.31 32.85 -7.83
N ASN A 482 8.54 32.33 -6.86
CA ASN A 482 9.05 31.86 -5.58
C ASN A 482 8.80 30.35 -5.35
N GLY A 483 8.15 29.67 -6.30
CA GLY A 483 7.78 28.28 -6.19
C GLY A 483 8.46 27.38 -7.22
N TYR A 484 8.38 26.08 -6.98
CA TYR A 484 8.77 25.05 -7.94
C TYR A 484 7.78 23.89 -7.90
N PHE A 485 7.80 23.07 -8.94
CA PHE A 485 7.14 21.77 -9.02
C PHE A 485 8.21 20.68 -8.98
N SER A 486 7.93 19.56 -8.32
CA SER A 486 8.85 18.42 -8.34
C SER A 486 8.12 17.08 -8.45
N TYR A 487 8.72 16.15 -9.18
CA TYR A 487 8.19 14.82 -9.43
C TYR A 487 9.32 13.79 -9.46
N GLU A 488 9.21 12.71 -8.68
CA GLU A 488 10.22 11.65 -8.64
C GLU A 488 9.79 10.46 -9.51
N PHE A 489 10.63 10.08 -10.47
CA PHE A 489 10.36 8.93 -11.31
C PHE A 489 10.65 7.63 -10.55
N GLY A 490 9.78 6.63 -10.69
CA GLY A 490 9.93 5.29 -10.12
C GLY A 490 11.00 4.43 -10.79
N VAL A 491 12.21 4.95 -10.95
CA VAL A 491 13.36 4.26 -11.57
C VAL A 491 14.32 3.70 -10.53
N ASN A 492 15.09 2.67 -10.90
CA ASN A 492 16.05 2.02 -10.01
C ASN A 492 17.28 2.90 -9.75
N SER A 493 17.81 3.55 -10.78
CA SER A 493 18.89 4.53 -10.65
C SER A 493 18.61 5.82 -11.43
N PRO A 494 19.25 6.95 -11.10
CA PRO A 494 19.16 8.18 -11.89
C PRO A 494 19.39 7.93 -13.39
N GLU A 495 20.38 7.11 -13.73
CA GLU A 495 20.84 6.82 -15.10
C GLU A 495 19.76 6.17 -15.98
N ASP A 496 18.70 5.63 -15.36
CA ASP A 496 17.54 5.11 -16.08
C ASP A 496 16.62 6.21 -16.59
N ILE A 497 16.79 7.46 -16.18
CA ILE A 497 16.23 8.62 -16.89
C ILE A 497 17.17 8.92 -18.06
N VAL A 498 16.73 8.56 -19.26
CA VAL A 498 17.53 8.57 -20.49
C VAL A 498 17.36 9.87 -21.28
N HIS A 499 16.19 10.51 -21.16
CA HIS A 499 15.89 11.75 -21.88
C HIS A 499 14.89 12.60 -21.09
N LEU A 500 15.05 13.91 -21.18
CA LEU A 500 14.07 14.93 -20.84
C LEU A 500 13.94 15.87 -22.04
N GLY A 501 12.71 16.20 -22.41
CA GLY A 501 12.36 17.14 -23.47
C GLY A 501 11.06 17.87 -23.14
N ALA A 502 10.76 18.92 -23.91
CA ALA A 502 9.50 19.64 -23.81
C ALA A 502 9.01 20.12 -25.19
N GLU A 503 7.81 19.69 -25.57
CA GLU A 503 7.21 19.99 -26.88
C GLU A 503 5.68 20.10 -26.76
N ASP A 504 5.12 21.14 -27.39
CA ASP A 504 3.68 21.36 -27.50
C ASP A 504 3.09 20.26 -28.41
N VAL A 505 2.33 19.31 -27.84
CA VAL A 505 1.85 18.14 -28.60
C VAL A 505 0.37 18.24 -28.97
N ASP A 506 -0.41 19.03 -28.24
CA ASP A 506 -1.86 19.20 -28.47
C ASP A 506 -2.21 20.51 -29.22
N GLY A 507 -1.26 21.44 -29.34
CA GLY A 507 -1.42 22.70 -30.03
C GLY A 507 -2.04 23.82 -29.20
N ASP A 508 -2.07 23.72 -27.87
CA ASP A 508 -2.62 24.74 -26.97
C ASP A 508 -1.65 25.90 -26.70
N GLY A 509 -0.37 25.73 -27.07
CA GLY A 509 0.70 26.72 -26.91
C GLY A 509 1.58 26.51 -25.67
N LYS A 510 1.17 25.65 -24.73
CA LYS A 510 2.00 25.13 -23.65
C LYS A 510 2.70 23.85 -24.10
N ARG A 511 3.83 23.55 -23.48
CA ARG A 511 4.65 22.38 -23.85
C ARG A 511 4.46 21.25 -22.86
N GLU A 512 4.13 20.08 -23.37
CA GLU A 512 4.17 18.84 -22.61
C GLU A 512 5.61 18.35 -22.38
N ILE A 513 5.78 17.59 -21.31
CA ILE A 513 7.08 17.10 -20.84
C ILE A 513 7.29 15.68 -21.33
N PHE A 514 8.34 15.47 -22.11
CA PHE A 514 8.73 14.18 -22.68
C PHE A 514 9.84 13.58 -21.83
N VAL A 515 9.64 12.35 -21.35
CA VAL A 515 10.63 11.64 -20.54
C VAL A 515 10.79 10.23 -21.06
N CYS A 516 12.04 9.81 -21.25
CA CYS A 516 12.34 8.41 -21.60
C CYS A 516 12.94 7.70 -20.39
N LEU A 517 12.29 6.64 -19.92
CA LEU A 517 12.72 5.85 -18.77
C LEU A 517 13.16 4.45 -19.21
N ARG A 518 14.35 4.03 -18.79
CA ARG A 518 14.82 2.65 -18.93
C ARG A 518 14.25 1.80 -17.79
N GLN A 519 13.77 0.62 -18.12
CA GLN A 519 13.25 -0.37 -17.18
C GLN A 519 13.90 -1.73 -17.43
N ASP A 520 14.34 -2.38 -16.35
CA ASP A 520 14.77 -3.78 -16.38
C ASP A 520 13.56 -4.68 -16.13
N LEU A 521 13.27 -5.58 -17.09
CA LEU A 521 12.18 -6.55 -16.99
C LEU A 521 12.66 -7.89 -16.42
N GLY A 522 13.93 -7.99 -16.01
CA GLY A 522 14.57 -9.22 -15.57
C GLY A 522 15.11 -10.05 -16.73
N GLN A 523 15.88 -11.09 -16.39
CA GLN A 523 16.46 -12.04 -17.37
C GLN A 523 17.31 -11.37 -18.47
N GLY A 524 17.91 -10.21 -18.18
CA GLY A 524 18.73 -9.45 -19.12
C GLY A 524 17.94 -8.71 -20.20
N VAL A 525 16.62 -8.56 -20.03
CA VAL A 525 15.76 -7.78 -20.93
C VAL A 525 15.62 -6.37 -20.36
N THR A 526 15.97 -5.35 -21.15
CA THR A 526 15.71 -3.96 -20.80
C THR A 526 14.81 -3.30 -21.85
N ARG A 527 13.94 -2.40 -21.41
CA ARG A 527 13.12 -1.58 -22.30
C ARG A 527 13.27 -0.09 -21.99
N THR A 528 12.92 0.75 -22.95
CA THR A 528 12.79 2.21 -22.75
C THR A 528 11.35 2.61 -23.04
N ILE A 529 10.72 3.27 -22.08
CA ILE A 529 9.36 3.82 -22.18
C ILE A 529 9.44 5.32 -22.41
N LEU A 530 8.76 5.81 -23.45
CA LEU A 530 8.42 7.21 -23.64
C LEU A 530 7.17 7.54 -22.82
N LEU A 531 7.28 8.51 -21.94
CA LEU A 531 6.19 9.08 -21.16
C LEU A 531 6.02 10.54 -21.54
N ILE A 532 4.77 10.97 -21.72
CA ILE A 532 4.43 12.37 -21.98
C ILE A 532 3.51 12.82 -20.85
N TYR A 533 3.93 13.89 -20.17
CA TYR A 533 3.21 14.48 -19.05
C TYR A 533 2.73 15.88 -19.39
N ARG A 534 1.54 16.21 -18.90
CA ARG A 534 1.02 17.57 -18.88
C ARG A 534 1.07 18.10 -17.45
N LEU A 535 1.56 19.32 -17.30
CA LEU A 535 1.41 20.09 -16.07
C LEU A 535 0.30 21.12 -16.29
N SER A 536 -0.73 21.09 -15.46
CA SER A 536 -1.86 22.02 -15.52
C SER A 536 -2.24 22.48 -14.11
N PRO A 537 -3.14 23.46 -13.96
CA PRO A 537 -3.71 23.80 -12.65
C PRO A 537 -4.40 22.63 -11.94
N ARG A 538 -4.80 21.57 -12.68
CA ARG A 538 -5.38 20.34 -12.10
C ARG A 538 -4.33 19.34 -11.62
N GLY A 539 -3.06 19.63 -11.83
CA GLY A 539 -1.93 18.78 -11.43
C GLY A 539 -1.10 18.26 -12.61
N PHE A 540 -0.25 17.29 -12.28
CA PHE A 540 0.70 16.65 -13.19
C PHE A 540 0.20 15.26 -13.61
N SER A 541 -0.19 15.11 -14.86
CA SER A 541 -0.83 13.90 -15.38
C SER A 541 -0.07 13.32 -16.55
N GLN A 542 0.11 11.99 -16.56
CA GLN A 542 0.61 11.27 -17.73
C GLN A 542 -0.49 11.20 -18.79
N ILE A 543 -0.25 11.79 -19.96
CA ILE A 543 -1.22 11.80 -21.07
C ILE A 543 -0.89 10.75 -22.14
N HIS A 544 0.35 10.23 -22.14
CA HIS A 544 0.75 9.13 -23.02
C HIS A 544 1.88 8.30 -22.42
N GLY A 545 1.90 7.01 -22.74
CA GLY A 545 2.99 6.10 -22.41
C GLY A 545 3.14 4.98 -23.44
N ARG A 546 4.36 4.77 -23.94
CA ARG A 546 4.66 3.74 -24.94
C ARG A 546 6.08 3.21 -24.81
N GLU A 547 6.26 1.92 -25.04
CA GLU A 547 7.59 1.35 -25.24
C GLU A 547 8.19 1.78 -26.58
N ILE A 548 9.37 2.40 -26.54
CA ILE A 548 10.09 2.91 -27.72
C ILE A 548 11.43 2.21 -27.95
N ALA A 549 11.93 1.40 -27.02
CA ALA A 549 13.08 0.55 -27.28
C ALA A 549 13.06 -0.72 -26.44
N ARG A 550 13.69 -1.78 -26.94
CA ARG A 550 13.97 -3.02 -26.21
C ARG A 550 15.35 -3.55 -26.53
N GLN A 551 16.05 -4.09 -25.54
CA GLN A 551 17.35 -4.73 -25.68
C GLN A 551 17.37 -6.08 -24.96
N TYR A 552 17.96 -7.09 -25.58
CA TYR A 552 18.19 -8.41 -24.98
C TYR A 552 19.30 -9.15 -25.73
N GLN A 553 20.23 -9.74 -24.99
CA GLN A 553 21.38 -10.49 -25.53
C GLN A 553 22.18 -9.74 -26.64
N GLY A 554 22.35 -8.42 -26.48
CA GLY A 554 23.07 -7.58 -27.45
C GLY A 554 22.24 -7.16 -28.69
N ASN A 555 21.05 -7.72 -28.87
CA ASN A 555 20.10 -7.31 -29.89
C ASN A 555 19.24 -6.14 -29.39
N SER A 556 18.77 -5.27 -30.30
CA SER A 556 17.93 -4.13 -29.93
C SER A 556 16.92 -3.73 -31.01
N ILE A 557 15.82 -3.12 -30.59
CA ILE A 557 14.91 -2.36 -31.44
C ILE A 557 14.76 -0.97 -30.83
N VAL A 558 14.79 0.07 -31.66
CA VAL A 558 14.56 1.47 -31.25
C VAL A 558 13.59 2.11 -32.22
N ASN A 559 12.44 2.59 -31.72
CA ASN A 559 11.45 3.36 -32.48
C ASN A 559 11.86 4.82 -32.61
N ARG A 560 11.30 5.51 -33.61
CA ARG A 560 11.43 6.95 -33.77
C ARG A 560 10.13 7.62 -33.40
N TYR A 561 10.19 8.77 -32.75
CA TYR A 561 9.02 9.61 -32.51
C TYR A 561 9.32 11.07 -32.83
N ARG A 562 8.28 11.82 -33.17
CA ARG A 562 8.32 13.28 -33.40
C ARG A 562 6.93 13.87 -33.26
N VAL A 563 6.83 15.15 -32.92
CA VAL A 563 5.57 15.89 -33.10
C VAL A 563 5.55 16.49 -34.51
N ALA A 564 4.38 16.46 -35.16
CA ALA A 564 4.20 16.97 -36.51
C ALA A 564 2.87 17.72 -36.65
N GLY A 565 2.82 18.69 -37.56
CA GLY A 565 1.65 19.55 -37.77
C GLY A 565 1.80 20.91 -37.10
N SER A 566 0.73 21.71 -37.09
CA SER A 566 0.70 23.05 -36.49
C SER A 566 -0.64 23.31 -35.80
N GLY A 567 -0.62 24.13 -34.74
CA GLY A 567 -1.76 24.39 -33.87
C GLY A 567 -2.49 23.11 -33.45
N LYS A 568 -3.82 23.14 -33.44
CA LYS A 568 -4.67 21.99 -33.05
C LYS A 568 -4.55 20.75 -33.96
N ALA A 569 -3.84 20.84 -35.08
CA ALA A 569 -3.58 19.72 -35.98
C ALA A 569 -2.29 18.96 -35.61
N ARG A 570 -1.60 19.34 -34.53
CA ARG A 570 -0.44 18.59 -34.03
C ARG A 570 -0.79 17.14 -33.69
N ARG A 571 0.17 16.26 -33.96
CA ARG A 571 0.10 14.80 -33.73
C ARG A 571 1.45 14.31 -33.25
N LEU A 572 1.44 13.40 -32.28
CA LEU A 572 2.58 12.56 -31.98
C LEU A 572 2.66 11.47 -33.06
N ILE A 573 3.76 11.43 -33.80
CA ILE A 573 4.04 10.41 -34.80
C ILE A 573 5.06 9.45 -34.21
N VAL A 574 4.73 8.16 -34.16
CA VAL A 574 5.65 7.09 -33.75
C VAL A 574 5.81 6.14 -34.93
N SER A 575 7.04 5.95 -35.38
CA SER A 575 7.35 5.10 -36.52
C SER A 575 8.18 3.89 -36.06
N PRO A 576 7.96 2.69 -36.65
CA PRO A 576 8.91 1.60 -36.51
C PRO A 576 10.30 2.11 -36.90
N GLY A 577 11.27 1.92 -36.01
CA GLY A 577 12.64 2.37 -36.24
C GLY A 577 13.53 1.21 -36.65
N GLU A 578 14.74 1.16 -36.11
CA GLU A 578 15.75 0.18 -36.52
C GLU A 578 15.78 -1.01 -35.57
N ALA A 579 15.93 -2.22 -36.14
CA ALA A 579 16.29 -3.42 -35.42
C ALA A 579 17.76 -3.76 -35.69
N LYS A 580 18.51 -4.08 -34.63
CA LYS A 580 19.87 -4.62 -34.70
C LYS A 580 19.87 -6.01 -34.08
N GLY A 581 20.19 -7.02 -34.87
CA GLY A 581 20.24 -8.42 -34.45
C GLY A 581 18.88 -9.10 -34.26
N PHE A 582 17.79 -8.34 -34.08
CA PHE A 582 16.43 -8.87 -34.12
C PHE A 582 15.86 -8.91 -35.55
N SER A 583 15.08 -9.96 -35.82
CA SER A 583 14.26 -10.17 -37.01
C SER A 583 12.91 -10.79 -36.61
N GLN A 584 11.99 -10.96 -37.58
CA GLN A 584 10.72 -11.61 -37.32
C GLN A 584 10.89 -13.05 -36.80
N GLU A 585 11.92 -13.76 -37.28
CA GLU A 585 12.17 -15.17 -36.99
C GLU A 585 12.78 -15.39 -35.60
N ASN A 586 13.51 -14.41 -35.07
CA ASN A 586 14.27 -14.56 -33.82
C ASN A 586 13.76 -13.68 -32.67
N TRP A 587 12.65 -12.97 -32.86
CA TRP A 587 12.01 -12.13 -31.83
C TRP A 587 11.33 -13.01 -30.77
N PRO A 588 11.85 -13.07 -29.53
CA PRO A 588 11.40 -14.06 -28.54
C PRO A 588 10.22 -13.56 -27.69
N PHE A 589 9.74 -12.33 -27.91
CA PHE A 589 8.81 -11.66 -27.01
C PHE A 589 7.38 -11.67 -27.53
N GLY A 590 6.45 -12.14 -26.70
CA GLY A 590 5.01 -11.91 -26.87
C GLY A 590 4.56 -10.56 -26.31
N SER A 591 3.25 -10.29 -26.45
CA SER A 591 2.60 -9.17 -25.76
C SER A 591 2.59 -9.40 -24.25
N ILE A 592 2.82 -8.33 -23.48
CA ILE A 592 2.73 -8.36 -22.01
C ILE A 592 1.27 -8.08 -21.64
N VAL A 593 0.60 -9.04 -20.97
CA VAL A 593 -0.79 -8.89 -20.52
C VAL A 593 -0.84 -7.91 -19.35
N GLY A 594 -1.74 -6.92 -19.41
CA GLY A 594 -1.91 -5.92 -18.35
C GLY A 594 -0.86 -4.82 -18.29
N ASP A 595 0.01 -4.69 -19.30
CA ASP A 595 0.99 -3.61 -19.38
C ASP A 595 0.27 -2.26 -19.63
N PRO A 596 0.47 -1.24 -18.78
CA PRO A 596 -0.22 0.05 -18.92
C PRO A 596 0.31 0.90 -20.09
N TYR A 597 1.37 0.45 -20.78
CA TYR A 597 2.00 1.18 -21.87
C TYR A 597 1.66 0.58 -23.23
N ALA A 598 1.52 1.45 -24.22
CA ALA A 598 1.34 0.98 -25.58
C ALA A 598 2.61 0.23 -26.07
N PRO A 599 2.44 -0.81 -26.91
CA PRO A 599 3.53 -1.72 -27.25
C PRO A 599 4.57 -1.08 -28.17
N LEU A 600 5.76 -1.69 -28.18
CA LEU A 600 6.83 -1.37 -29.13
C LEU A 600 6.39 -1.66 -30.57
N LEU A 601 6.66 -0.73 -31.49
CA LEU A 601 6.42 -0.96 -32.92
C LEU A 601 7.56 -1.80 -33.51
N LEU A 602 7.22 -2.94 -34.10
CA LEU A 602 8.16 -3.86 -34.71
C LEU A 602 8.42 -3.50 -36.18
N PRO A 603 9.68 -3.40 -36.65
CA PRO A 603 9.99 -2.99 -38.02
C PRO A 603 9.39 -3.86 -39.13
N TRP A 604 9.10 -5.13 -38.85
CA TRP A 604 8.57 -6.10 -39.83
C TRP A 604 7.05 -6.29 -39.79
N SER A 605 6.33 -5.72 -38.81
CA SER A 605 4.88 -5.96 -38.67
C SER A 605 4.06 -4.74 -38.27
N SER A 606 4.68 -3.71 -37.71
CA SER A 606 4.00 -2.47 -37.34
C SER A 606 4.07 -1.42 -38.44
N ARG A 607 3.13 -0.48 -38.42
CA ARG A 607 3.12 0.71 -39.27
C ARG A 607 3.33 1.95 -38.40
N GLU A 608 3.65 3.07 -39.04
CA GLU A 608 3.65 4.37 -38.38
C GLU A 608 2.26 4.65 -37.77
N GLU A 609 2.27 5.07 -36.50
CA GLU A 609 1.10 5.54 -35.79
C GLU A 609 1.10 7.06 -35.69
N ARG A 610 -0.08 7.67 -35.84
CA ARG A 610 -0.31 9.11 -35.73
C ARG A 610 -1.35 9.37 -34.67
N LEU A 611 -0.92 9.82 -33.51
CA LEU A 611 -1.72 9.92 -32.31
C LEU A 611 -2.10 11.38 -32.07
N ARG A 612 -3.39 11.61 -31.79
CA ARG A 612 -3.85 12.85 -31.19
C ARG A 612 -3.80 12.65 -29.69
N LEU A 613 -3.09 13.55 -28.99
CA LEU A 613 -3.10 13.61 -27.55
C LEU A 613 -4.05 14.77 -27.17
N GLU A 614 -4.94 14.53 -26.22
CA GLU A 614 -5.95 15.49 -25.74
C GLU A 614 -5.76 15.77 -24.26
#